data_AF-A0A1A0DGC9-F1
#
_entry.id   AF-A0A1A0DGC9-F1
#
_cell.length_a   1.000
_cell.length_b   1.000
_cell.length_c   1.000
_cell.angle_alpha   90.00
_cell.angle_beta   90.00
_cell.angle_gamma   90.00
#
_symmetry.space_group_name_H-M   'P 1'
#
loop_
_entity.id
_entity.type
_entity.pdbx_description
1 polymer ?
#
loop_
_entity_poly.entity_id
_entity_poly.type
_entity_poly.pdbx_seq_one_letter_code
_entity_poly.pdbx_strand_id
1 'polypeptide(L)'
;MKKSIFALGFLPLLAACANTAQGKLHQAVYDVDSAYHVLANPMPDVMAGKVPGVALTDMQKDIAKRASQTLFNEISSLETSIEAGISITQTAVSALQADFASFETCWAGLKTDTTPDACATIGGSK
;
A
#
# COMPACT_ATOMS: atom_id res chain seq x y z
N MET A 1 39.82 -26.28 32.57
CA MET A 1 38.81 -26.38 31.48
C MET A 1 37.45 -26.62 32.10
N LYS A 2 36.38 -26.09 31.45
CA LYS A 2 34.93 -26.30 31.68
C LYS A 2 34.28 -25.49 32.81
N LYS A 3 33.18 -24.76 32.61
CA LYS A 3 32.48 -24.16 31.45
C LYS A 3 31.44 -23.23 32.08
N SER A 4 31.47 -21.94 31.78
CA SER A 4 30.47 -20.97 32.26
C SER A 4 29.11 -21.28 31.61
N ILE A 5 28.10 -21.54 32.44
CA ILE A 5 26.73 -21.79 31.98
C ILE A 5 26.02 -20.44 31.81
N PHE A 6 25.66 -20.19 30.55
CA PHE A 6 24.80 -19.12 30.07
C PHE A 6 23.50 -19.00 30.88
N ALA A 7 23.28 -17.84 31.50
CA ALA A 7 21.95 -17.41 31.92
C ALA A 7 21.25 -16.72 30.73
N LEU A 8 20.72 -17.52 29.80
CA LEU A 8 19.78 -17.13 28.74
C LEU A 8 18.39 -16.85 29.35
N GLY A 9 18.31 -15.84 30.21
CA GLY A 9 17.12 -15.53 31.00
C GLY A 9 16.29 -14.34 30.51
N PHE A 10 16.45 -13.88 29.27
CA PHE A 10 15.84 -12.61 28.81
C PHE A 10 15.23 -12.65 27.40
N LEU A 11 14.65 -13.78 26.99
CA LEU A 11 14.05 -13.93 25.66
C LEU A 11 12.56 -14.41 25.58
N PRO A 12 11.66 -14.18 26.57
CA PRO A 12 10.23 -14.42 26.32
C PRO A 12 9.48 -13.19 25.77
N LEU A 13 10.10 -12.00 25.66
CA LEU A 13 9.40 -10.76 25.29
C LEU A 13 9.32 -10.48 23.78
N LEU A 14 10.04 -11.22 22.93
CA LEU A 14 10.07 -10.95 21.49
C LEU A 14 8.94 -11.61 20.69
N ALA A 15 8.15 -12.49 21.31
CA ALA A 15 7.01 -13.15 20.66
C ALA A 15 5.67 -12.39 20.81
N ALA A 16 5.65 -11.27 21.54
CA ALA A 16 4.43 -10.48 21.77
C ALA A 16 4.23 -9.32 20.77
N CYS A 17 5.22 -9.02 19.92
CA CYS A 17 5.23 -7.79 19.13
C CYS A 17 4.24 -7.77 17.94
N ALA A 18 3.67 -8.92 17.53
CA ALA A 18 2.76 -8.99 16.38
C ALA A 18 1.26 -9.02 16.73
N ASN A 19 0.88 -9.25 17.99
CA ASN A 19 -0.54 -9.38 18.38
C ASN A 19 -1.09 -8.15 19.13
N THR A 20 -0.39 -7.02 19.04
CA THR A 20 -0.88 -5.74 19.56
C THR A 20 -1.85 -5.09 18.57
N ALA A 21 -2.72 -4.19 19.05
CA ALA A 21 -3.61 -3.44 18.15
C ALA A 21 -2.82 -2.65 17.09
N GLN A 22 -1.69 -2.03 17.47
CA GLN A 22 -0.80 -1.34 16.52
C GLN A 22 -0.14 -2.31 15.54
N GLY A 23 0.32 -3.48 16.00
CA GLY A 23 0.91 -4.50 15.12
C GLY A 23 -0.02 -4.94 13.99
N LYS A 24 -1.33 -5.06 14.27
CA LYS A 24 -2.35 -5.37 13.25
C LYS A 24 -2.54 -4.23 12.25
N LEU A 25 -2.52 -2.97 12.73
CA LEU A 25 -2.60 -1.81 11.85
C LEU A 25 -1.36 -1.70 10.95
N HIS A 26 -0.17 -1.96 11.49
CA HIS A 26 1.07 -1.96 10.70
C HIS A 26 1.03 -3.03 9.62
N GLN A 27 0.61 -4.25 9.98
CA GLN A 27 0.46 -5.34 9.02
C GLN A 27 -0.49 -4.95 7.88
N ALA A 28 -1.61 -4.32 8.19
CA ALA A 28 -2.56 -3.88 7.17
C ALA A 28 -1.98 -2.84 6.21
N VAL A 29 -1.12 -1.92 6.68
CA VAL A 29 -0.41 -0.97 5.80
C VAL A 29 0.54 -1.72 4.86
N TYR A 30 1.35 -2.64 5.39
CA TYR A 30 2.30 -3.42 4.58
C TYR A 30 1.60 -4.39 3.60
N ASP A 31 0.44 -4.92 3.97
CA ASP A 31 -0.38 -5.73 3.06
C ASP A 31 -0.88 -4.89 1.87
N VAL A 32 -1.34 -3.66 2.13
CA VAL A 32 -1.74 -2.72 1.07
C VAL A 32 -0.55 -2.31 0.21
N ASP A 33 0.62 -2.02 0.80
CA ASP A 33 1.84 -1.72 0.05
C ASP A 33 2.22 -2.85 -0.91
N SER A 34 2.25 -4.09 -0.40
CA SER A 34 2.55 -5.27 -1.22
C SER A 34 1.55 -5.42 -2.36
N ALA A 35 0.25 -5.29 -2.08
CA ALA A 35 -0.79 -5.38 -3.10
C ALA A 35 -0.70 -4.25 -4.14
N TYR A 36 -0.41 -3.02 -3.70
CA TYR A 36 -0.14 -1.88 -4.56
C TYR A 36 1.00 -2.17 -5.52
N HIS A 37 2.14 -2.66 -5.02
CA HIS A 37 3.29 -2.97 -5.86
C HIS A 37 2.99 -4.06 -6.89
N VAL A 38 2.23 -5.10 -6.52
CA VAL A 38 1.79 -6.13 -7.48
C VAL A 38 0.92 -5.53 -8.58
N LEU A 39 -0.05 -4.68 -8.21
CA LEU A 39 -0.98 -4.05 -9.15
C LEU A 39 -0.30 -3.00 -10.05
N ALA A 40 0.66 -2.26 -9.49
CA ALA A 40 1.37 -1.18 -10.15
C ALA A 40 2.54 -1.68 -11.04
N ASN A 41 3.07 -2.88 -10.77
CA ASN A 41 4.17 -3.46 -11.54
C ASN A 41 4.00 -3.43 -13.06
N PRO A 42 2.83 -3.76 -13.65
CA PRO A 42 2.64 -3.68 -15.11
C PRO A 42 2.39 -2.25 -15.65
N MET A 43 2.18 -1.25 -14.79
CA MET A 43 1.83 0.11 -15.23
C MET A 43 2.84 0.73 -16.21
N PRO A 44 4.17 0.62 -16.01
CA PRO A 44 5.14 1.18 -16.95
C PRO A 44 4.99 0.63 -18.37
N ASP A 45 4.75 -0.68 -18.50
CA ASP A 45 4.58 -1.34 -19.79
C ASP A 45 3.23 -1.00 -20.43
N VAL A 46 2.16 -0.89 -19.63
CA VAL A 46 0.85 -0.40 -20.12
C VAL A 46 0.96 1.05 -20.61
N MET A 47 1.62 1.93 -19.84
CA MET A 47 1.82 3.34 -20.22
C MET A 47 2.69 3.48 -21.47
N ALA A 48 3.63 2.57 -21.68
CA ALA A 48 4.48 2.50 -22.88
C ALA A 48 3.78 1.82 -24.08
N GLY A 49 2.53 1.36 -23.94
CA GLY A 49 1.78 0.68 -25.01
C GLY A 49 2.31 -0.70 -25.37
N LYS A 50 3.06 -1.34 -24.47
CA LYS A 50 3.65 -2.67 -24.68
C LYS A 50 2.71 -3.82 -24.35
N VAL A 51 1.57 -3.53 -23.70
CA VAL A 51 0.57 -4.53 -23.33
C VAL A 51 -0.48 -4.65 -24.44
N PRO A 52 -0.57 -5.79 -25.15
CA PRO A 52 -1.56 -5.97 -26.21
C PRO A 52 -2.99 -5.84 -25.69
N GLY A 53 -3.86 -5.23 -26.48
CA GLY A 53 -5.28 -5.05 -26.12
C GLY A 53 -5.56 -3.96 -25.09
N VAL A 54 -4.54 -3.25 -24.60
CA VAL A 54 -4.68 -2.09 -23.73
C VAL A 54 -4.09 -0.87 -24.43
N ALA A 55 -4.93 0.13 -24.69
CA ALA A 55 -4.50 1.40 -25.26
C ALA A 55 -5.05 2.54 -24.39
N LEU A 56 -4.15 3.21 -23.67
CA LEU A 56 -4.51 4.38 -22.87
C LEU A 56 -4.31 5.66 -23.69
N THR A 57 -5.32 6.53 -23.68
CA THR A 57 -5.17 7.93 -24.07
C THR A 57 -4.21 8.66 -23.14
N ASP A 58 -3.66 9.79 -23.58
CA ASP A 58 -2.75 10.58 -22.73
C ASP A 58 -3.44 11.07 -21.45
N MET A 59 -4.74 11.42 -21.54
CA MET A 59 -5.55 11.76 -20.37
C MET A 59 -5.65 10.59 -19.38
N GLN A 60 -5.92 9.37 -19.85
CA GLN A 60 -5.99 8.18 -19.00
C GLN A 60 -4.64 7.83 -18.36
N LYS A 61 -3.54 8.00 -19.09
CA LYS A 61 -2.17 7.84 -18.53
C LYS A 61 -1.93 8.83 -17.40
N ASP A 62 -2.32 10.08 -17.59
CA ASP A 62 -2.15 11.12 -16.57
C ASP A 62 -3.02 10.85 -15.33
N ILE A 63 -4.25 10.34 -15.51
CA ILE A 63 -5.09 9.88 -14.41
C ILE A 63 -4.41 8.73 -13.67
N ALA A 64 -3.96 7.68 -14.38
CA ALA A 64 -3.29 6.53 -13.79
C ALA A 64 -2.06 6.93 -12.96
N LYS A 65 -1.22 7.82 -13.49
CA LYS A 65 -0.03 8.33 -12.80
C LYS A 65 -0.39 9.08 -11.53
N ARG A 66 -1.36 10.01 -11.60
CA ARG A 66 -1.81 10.77 -10.42
C ARG A 66 -2.40 9.84 -9.36
N ALA A 67 -3.29 8.95 -9.76
CA ALA A 67 -3.93 7.97 -8.87
C ALA A 67 -2.89 7.10 -8.14
N SER A 68 -1.95 6.52 -8.88
CA SER A 68 -0.85 5.72 -8.32
C SER A 68 0.05 6.54 -7.40
N GLN A 69 0.43 7.75 -7.79
CA GLN A 69 1.27 8.62 -6.97
C GLN A 69 0.58 9.03 -5.66
N THR A 70 -0.71 9.37 -5.70
CA THR A 70 -1.47 9.73 -4.49
C THR A 70 -1.50 8.58 -3.50
N LEU A 71 -1.86 7.39 -3.95
CA LEU A 71 -1.91 6.20 -3.10
C LEU A 71 -0.53 5.84 -2.53
N PHE A 72 0.52 5.90 -3.36
CA PHE A 72 1.88 5.65 -2.90
C PHE A 72 2.33 6.65 -1.82
N ASN A 73 1.96 7.93 -1.95
CA ASN A 73 2.27 8.94 -0.94
C ASN A 73 1.59 8.63 0.40
N GLU A 74 0.38 8.09 0.39
CA GLU A 74 -0.36 7.73 1.61
C GLU A 74 0.25 6.51 2.29
N ILE A 75 0.58 5.47 1.52
CA ILE A 75 1.32 4.30 1.99
C ILE A 75 2.63 4.77 2.65
N SER A 76 3.45 5.51 1.92
CA SER A 76 4.76 5.99 2.39
C SER A 76 4.64 6.88 3.64
N SER A 77 3.60 7.71 3.74
CA SER A 77 3.36 8.53 4.94
C SER A 77 3.04 7.70 6.17
N LEU A 78 2.27 6.61 6.02
CA LEU A 78 1.94 5.70 7.11
C LEU A 78 3.14 4.83 7.49
N GLU A 79 3.89 4.32 6.52
CA GLU A 79 5.13 3.58 6.76
C GLU A 79 6.17 4.43 7.48
N THR A 80 6.37 5.69 7.06
CA THR A 80 7.25 6.63 7.76
C THR A 80 6.83 6.82 9.22
N SER A 81 5.52 6.88 9.50
CA SER A 81 5.01 6.98 10.87
C SER A 81 5.32 5.71 11.67
N ILE A 82 5.14 4.53 11.07
CA ILE A 82 5.46 3.23 11.68
C ILE A 82 6.96 3.13 12.00
N GLU A 83 7.83 3.48 11.05
CA GLU A 83 9.29 3.47 11.21
C GLU A 83 9.76 4.43 12.30
N ALA A 84 9.10 5.58 12.43
CA ALA A 84 9.34 6.56 13.50
C ALA A 84 8.77 6.12 14.87
N GLY A 85 8.08 4.97 14.96
CA GLY A 85 7.43 4.49 16.18
C GLY A 85 6.18 5.29 16.57
N ILE A 86 5.62 6.06 15.64
CA ILE A 86 4.39 6.84 15.83
C ILE A 86 3.20 5.91 15.67
N SER A 87 2.29 5.92 16.64
CA SER A 87 1.05 5.14 16.55
C SER A 87 0.15 5.64 15.43
N ILE A 88 -0.37 4.72 14.63
CA ILE A 88 -1.35 5.01 13.57
C ILE A 88 -2.77 4.66 14.03
N THR A 89 -3.77 5.16 13.31
CA THR A 89 -5.18 4.98 13.66
C THR A 89 -5.88 3.99 12.75
N GLN A 90 -6.92 3.33 13.26
CA GLN A 90 -7.80 2.49 12.44
C GLN A 90 -8.45 3.32 11.31
N THR A 91 -8.80 4.58 11.57
CA THR A 91 -9.38 5.47 10.54
C THR A 91 -8.42 5.68 9.38
N ALA A 92 -7.15 5.97 9.65
CA ALA A 92 -6.15 6.17 8.60
C ALA A 92 -5.90 4.91 7.78
N VAL A 93 -5.85 3.73 8.43
CA VAL A 93 -5.72 2.45 7.73
C VAL A 93 -6.95 2.12 6.90
N SER A 94 -8.15 2.43 7.41
CA SER A 94 -9.41 2.16 6.67
C SER A 94 -9.56 3.09 5.47
N ALA A 95 -9.12 4.35 5.58
CA ALA A 95 -9.01 5.28 4.47
C ALA A 95 -8.05 4.74 3.40
N LEU A 96 -6.83 4.35 3.79
CA LEU A 96 -5.85 3.75 2.87
C LEU A 96 -6.44 2.53 2.12
N GLN A 97 -7.16 1.64 2.81
CA GLN A 97 -7.80 0.48 2.18
C GLN A 97 -8.89 0.88 1.17
N ALA A 98 -9.67 1.92 1.47
CA ALA A 98 -10.68 2.44 0.56
C ALA A 98 -10.06 3.12 -0.67
N ASP A 99 -8.96 3.86 -0.48
CA ASP A 99 -8.19 4.48 -1.55
C ASP A 99 -7.52 3.42 -2.45
N PHE A 100 -7.00 2.34 -1.86
CA PHE A 100 -6.50 1.18 -2.60
C PHE A 100 -7.59 0.50 -3.45
N ALA A 101 -8.77 0.24 -2.88
CA ALA A 101 -9.90 -0.34 -3.63
C ALA A 101 -10.40 0.59 -4.76
N SER A 102 -10.37 1.90 -4.53
CA SER A 102 -10.67 2.91 -5.55
C SER A 102 -9.64 2.88 -6.68
N PHE A 103 -8.35 2.75 -6.34
CA PHE A 103 -7.27 2.60 -7.30
C PHE A 103 -7.39 1.32 -8.13
N GLU A 104 -7.71 0.18 -7.52
CA GLU A 104 -7.99 -1.07 -8.23
C GLU A 104 -9.09 -0.90 -9.28
N THR A 105 -10.21 -0.29 -8.88
CA THR A 105 -11.36 -0.03 -9.75
C THR A 105 -10.99 0.93 -10.87
N CYS A 106 -10.33 2.04 -10.54
CA CYS A 106 -9.85 3.01 -11.50
C CYS A 106 -8.94 2.35 -12.54
N TRP A 107 -7.92 1.61 -12.08
CA TRP A 107 -6.94 0.98 -12.95
C TRP A 107 -7.55 -0.09 -13.86
N ALA A 108 -8.48 -0.89 -13.33
CA ALA A 108 -9.24 -1.84 -14.15
C ALA A 108 -10.06 -1.13 -15.24
N GLY A 109 -10.76 -0.05 -14.89
CA GLY A 109 -11.55 0.74 -15.83
C GLY A 109 -10.70 1.34 -16.95
N LEU A 110 -9.59 1.99 -16.59
CA LEU A 110 -8.69 2.62 -17.56
C LEU A 110 -8.17 1.62 -18.60
N LYS A 111 -7.82 0.39 -18.17
CA LYS A 111 -7.36 -0.67 -19.10
C LYS A 111 -8.44 -1.13 -20.09
N THR A 112 -9.71 -0.84 -19.81
CA THR A 112 -10.86 -1.14 -20.67
C THR A 112 -11.43 0.09 -21.36
N ASP A 113 -10.63 1.17 -21.46
CA ASP A 113 -11.00 2.44 -22.08
C ASP A 113 -12.18 3.17 -21.39
N THR A 114 -12.29 3.03 -20.07
CA THR A 114 -13.24 3.79 -19.24
C THR A 114 -12.52 4.60 -18.18
N THR A 115 -13.15 5.67 -17.69
CA THR A 115 -12.65 6.46 -16.56
C THR A 115 -13.69 6.44 -15.44
N PRO A 116 -13.66 5.44 -14.55
CA PRO A 116 -14.61 5.36 -13.44
C PRO A 116 -14.47 6.54 -12.48
N ASP A 117 -15.57 6.90 -11.79
CA ASP A 117 -15.57 7.94 -10.75
C ASP A 117 -14.58 7.63 -9.62
N ALA A 118 -14.29 6.35 -9.38
CA ALA A 118 -13.28 5.89 -8.42
C ALA A 118 -11.87 6.46 -8.70
N CYS A 119 -11.58 6.90 -9.92
CA CYS A 119 -10.33 7.58 -10.24
C CYS A 119 -10.20 8.96 -9.56
N ALA A 120 -11.32 9.57 -9.14
CA ALA A 120 -11.35 10.89 -8.51
C ALA A 120 -11.37 10.83 -6.97
N THR A 121 -11.63 9.66 -6.38
CA THR A 121 -11.82 9.51 -4.93
C THR A 121 -10.54 9.18 -4.16
N ILE A 122 -9.48 8.78 -4.87
CA ILE A 122 -8.20 8.35 -4.28
C ILE A 122 -7.55 9.51 -3.52
N GLY A 123 -7.34 9.31 -2.23
CA GLY A 123 -6.76 10.26 -1.28
C GLY A 123 -7.70 11.38 -0.84
N GLY A 124 -8.99 11.24 -1.16
CA GLY A 124 -10.07 12.08 -0.65
C GLY A 124 -10.60 11.62 0.72
N SER A 125 -10.20 10.44 1.18
CA SER A 125 -10.63 9.81 2.43
C SER A 125 -9.82 10.37 3.62
N LYS A 126 -9.99 11.65 3.98
CA LYS A 126 -9.31 12.26 5.14
C LYS A 126 -10.27 12.68 6.25
#